data_AF-A0A835SKW3-F1
#
_entry.id   AF-A0A835SKW3-F1
#
_cell.length_a   1.000
_cell.length_b   1.000
_cell.length_c   1.000
_cell.angle_alpha   90.00
_cell.angle_beta   90.00
_cell.angle_gamma   90.00
#
_symmetry.space_group_name_H-M   'P 1'
#
loop_
_entity.id
_entity.type
_entity.pdbx_description
1 polymer ?
#
loop_
_entity_poly.entity_id
_entity_poly.type
_entity_poly.pdbx_seq_one_letter_code
_entity_poly.pdbx_strand_id
1 'polypeptide(L)'
;MPLGGAFQELIRAAAQLKTTLIKQRPGRQEWENSPPFMRCTAAPTDTVSRAREGGFSIQNSTALQLKEQGNDLINKDPEAALGLYTQAISVFLWFDRGPDRAAEDIPLVCAADKLPESEREQAHHVLAVNFCNAAACLLSLNMAADAAYACTQALRYDPYSVKALYRRALAHRSADTTAGLEAALADLAAANQLEPANNQVRLALHALQHELRELRRKERGLYGNMFQKGGLYDSETATEQVAAAAAAVAAAAAAVDSGTSHGEGWRGGSNEGERPSTSGRDPEDLTFEYLQAPGNRKAQTKEADVVLRRMQRSLAAARNRKMAERLDAARAPNAGRFPWWAVPWWAYALIALHLIYRVIKIWRIPVPAPTGGAGAALPKLPQQEVLATPAHGEL
;
A
#
# COMPACT_ATOMS: atom_id res chain seq x y z
N MET A 1 -25.77 53.83 21.74
CA MET A 1 -25.52 52.50 22.33
C MET A 1 -24.80 51.64 21.29
N PRO A 2 -23.72 50.93 21.63
CA PRO A 2 -22.91 50.26 20.63
C PRO A 2 -23.63 48.99 20.16
N LEU A 3 -24.18 49.03 18.94
CA LEU A 3 -24.81 47.90 18.24
C LEU A 3 -23.89 46.66 18.12
N GLY A 4 -22.57 46.84 18.28
CA GLY A 4 -21.60 45.75 18.23
C GLY A 4 -21.68 44.75 19.39
N GLY A 5 -22.06 45.19 20.60
CA GLY A 5 -22.14 44.31 21.77
C GLY A 5 -23.30 43.32 21.68
N ALA A 6 -24.50 43.83 21.40
CA ALA A 6 -25.71 43.01 21.26
C ALA A 6 -25.63 42.03 20.09
N PHE A 7 -25.03 42.43 18.97
CA PHE A 7 -24.83 41.53 17.83
C PHE A 7 -23.82 40.41 18.13
N GLN A 8 -22.72 40.72 18.82
CA GLN A 8 -21.76 39.71 19.25
C GLN A 8 -22.37 38.72 20.25
N GLU A 9 -23.22 39.19 21.16
CA GLU A 9 -23.99 38.31 22.06
C GLU A 9 -24.96 37.41 21.30
N LEU A 10 -25.65 37.94 20.29
CA LEU A 10 -26.55 37.17 19.43
C LEU A 10 -25.81 36.07 18.65
N ILE A 11 -24.63 36.37 18.08
CA ILE A 11 -23.79 35.37 17.42
C ILE A 11 -23.33 34.31 18.42
N ARG A 12 -22.90 34.71 19.62
CA ARG A 12 -22.45 33.78 20.66
C ARG A 12 -23.59 32.87 21.12
N ALA A 13 -24.79 33.41 21.33
CA ALA A 13 -25.98 32.66 21.68
C ALA A 13 -26.40 31.70 20.56
N ALA A 14 -26.38 32.15 19.29
CA ALA A 14 -26.65 31.29 18.14
C ALA A 14 -25.62 30.15 17.99
N ALA A 15 -24.33 30.44 18.22
CA ALA A 15 -23.28 29.43 18.21
C ALA A 15 -23.42 28.41 19.34
N GLN A 16 -23.81 28.85 20.54
CA GLN A 16 -24.11 27.97 21.68
C GLN A 16 -25.32 27.09 21.38
N LEU A 17 -26.42 27.65 20.85
CA LEU A 17 -27.60 26.91 20.41
C LEU A 17 -27.26 25.86 19.37
N LYS A 18 -26.48 26.22 18.34
CA LYS A 18 -25.98 25.27 17.33
C LYS A 18 -25.15 24.18 17.97
N THR A 19 -24.25 24.52 18.90
CA THR A 19 -23.41 23.54 19.61
C THR A 19 -24.26 22.59 20.47
N THR A 20 -25.27 23.10 21.16
CA THR A 20 -26.20 22.26 21.95
C THR A 20 -27.05 21.36 21.06
N LEU A 21 -27.53 21.87 19.91
CA LEU A 21 -28.30 21.09 18.94
C LEU A 21 -27.46 20.01 18.27
N ILE A 22 -26.18 20.29 17.97
CA ILE A 22 -25.24 19.29 17.46
C ILE A 22 -25.01 18.19 18.51
N LYS A 23 -24.80 18.55 19.78
CA LYS A 23 -24.63 17.56 20.88
C LYS A 23 -25.87 16.71 21.12
N GLN A 24 -27.06 17.22 20.81
CA GLN A 24 -28.31 16.47 20.88
C GLN A 24 -28.46 15.46 19.73
N ARG A 25 -27.62 15.53 18.68
CA ARG A 25 -27.75 14.76 17.43
C ARG A 25 -26.45 14.02 17.10
N PRO A 26 -26.16 12.89 17.79
CA PRO A 26 -24.91 12.18 17.64
C PRO A 26 -24.71 11.61 16.21
N GLY A 27 -25.79 11.20 15.52
CA GLY A 27 -25.71 10.64 14.17
C GLY A 27 -25.23 11.66 13.14
N ARG A 28 -25.77 12.88 13.16
CA ARG A 28 -25.26 13.98 12.31
C ARG A 28 -23.79 14.28 12.57
N GLN A 29 -23.36 14.33 13.83
CA GLN A 29 -21.95 14.58 14.15
C GLN A 29 -21.05 13.45 13.63
N GLU A 30 -21.48 12.19 13.77
CA GLU A 30 -20.76 11.04 13.23
C GLU A 30 -20.69 11.10 11.70
N TRP A 31 -21.77 11.47 11.02
CA TRP A 31 -21.79 11.67 9.57
C TRP A 31 -20.84 12.79 9.14
N GLU A 32 -20.88 13.96 9.77
CA GLU A 32 -20.02 15.11 9.43
C GLU A 32 -18.53 14.82 9.64
N ASN A 33 -18.20 14.05 10.68
CA ASN A 33 -16.81 13.64 10.98
C ASN A 33 -16.34 12.44 10.16
N SER A 34 -17.23 11.76 9.43
CA SER A 34 -16.87 10.60 8.64
C SER A 34 -16.20 10.99 7.31
N PRO A 35 -15.28 10.14 6.80
CA PRO A 35 -14.65 10.36 5.50
C PRO A 35 -15.65 10.55 4.36
N PRO A 36 -15.29 11.27 3.28
CA PRO A 36 -16.16 11.50 2.13
C PRO A 36 -16.79 10.21 1.57
N PHE A 37 -16.02 9.14 1.43
CA PHE A 37 -16.52 7.86 0.89
C PHE A 37 -17.66 7.28 1.75
N MET A 38 -17.55 7.37 3.08
CA MET A 38 -18.62 6.92 3.97
C MET A 38 -19.84 7.83 3.93
N ARG A 39 -19.65 9.15 3.86
CA ARG A 39 -20.77 10.10 3.78
C ARG A 39 -21.64 9.89 2.54
N CYS A 40 -21.05 9.43 1.44
CA CYS A 40 -21.75 9.11 0.19
C CYS A 40 -22.68 7.90 0.29
N THR A 41 -22.52 7.02 1.30
CA THR A 41 -23.41 5.86 1.49
C THR A 41 -24.87 6.24 1.80
N ALA A 42 -25.09 7.50 2.17
CA ALA A 42 -26.41 8.08 2.38
C ALA A 42 -27.23 8.27 1.10
N ALA A 43 -26.59 8.19 -0.07
CA ALA A 43 -27.24 8.22 -1.37
C ALA A 43 -26.93 6.89 -2.10
N PRO A 44 -27.70 5.81 -1.84
CA PRO A 44 -27.45 4.52 -2.47
C PRO A 44 -27.74 4.56 -3.97
N THR A 45 -26.99 3.76 -4.73
CA THR A 45 -27.31 3.45 -6.12
C THR A 45 -28.50 2.49 -6.20
N ASP A 46 -29.20 2.47 -7.34
CA ASP A 46 -30.35 1.57 -7.54
C ASP A 46 -30.02 0.11 -7.27
N THR A 47 -28.80 -0.33 -7.60
CA THR A 47 -28.30 -1.68 -7.34
C THR A 47 -28.23 -1.98 -5.84
N VAL A 48 -27.67 -1.05 -5.05
CA VAL A 48 -27.56 -1.17 -3.60
C VAL A 48 -28.94 -1.11 -2.95
N SER A 49 -29.82 -0.20 -3.39
CA SER A 49 -31.18 -0.07 -2.85
C SER A 49 -31.97 -1.38 -2.99
N ARG A 50 -31.93 -2.00 -4.18
CA ARG A 50 -32.55 -3.32 -4.42
C ARG A 50 -31.92 -4.42 -3.56
N ALA A 51 -30.59 -4.39 -3.38
CA ALA A 51 -29.92 -5.36 -2.52
C ALA A 51 -30.34 -5.22 -1.05
N ARG A 52 -30.50 -3.98 -0.56
CA ARG A 52 -30.95 -3.71 0.82
C ARG A 52 -32.39 -4.19 1.08
N GLU A 53 -33.26 -4.08 0.09
CA GLU A 53 -34.65 -4.60 0.15
C GLU A 53 -34.72 -6.12 0.03
N GLY A 54 -33.69 -6.75 -0.54
CA GLY A 54 -33.56 -8.20 -0.67
C GLY A 54 -33.15 -8.89 0.63
N GLY A 55 -33.20 -10.23 0.61
CA GLY A 55 -32.66 -11.06 1.68
C GLY A 55 -31.13 -11.14 1.67
N PHE A 56 -30.56 -11.73 2.72
CA PHE A 56 -29.10 -11.86 2.91
C PHE A 56 -28.38 -12.46 1.68
N SER A 57 -28.95 -13.47 1.03
CA SER A 57 -28.36 -14.06 -0.18
C SER A 57 -28.17 -13.06 -1.33
N ILE A 58 -29.11 -12.11 -1.49
CA ILE A 58 -29.02 -11.07 -2.52
C ILE A 58 -27.97 -10.05 -2.09
N GLN A 59 -28.02 -9.61 -0.84
CA GLN A 59 -27.05 -8.68 -0.27
C GLN A 59 -25.61 -9.18 -0.43
N ASN A 60 -25.36 -10.43 -0.03
CA ASN A 60 -24.03 -11.03 -0.09
C ASN A 60 -23.55 -11.19 -1.55
N SER A 61 -24.40 -11.69 -2.44
CA SER A 61 -24.02 -11.84 -3.85
C SER A 61 -23.75 -10.49 -4.54
N THR A 62 -24.55 -9.47 -4.28
CA THR A 62 -24.30 -8.10 -4.79
C THR A 62 -23.00 -7.51 -4.22
N ALA A 63 -22.75 -7.65 -2.92
CA ALA A 63 -21.53 -7.14 -2.30
C ALA A 63 -20.27 -7.82 -2.87
N LEU A 64 -20.34 -9.13 -3.14
CA LEU A 64 -19.23 -9.87 -3.77
C LEU A 64 -18.99 -9.42 -5.22
N GLN A 65 -20.05 -9.22 -6.00
CA GLN A 65 -19.93 -8.72 -7.38
C GLN A 65 -19.31 -7.32 -7.42
N LEU A 66 -19.76 -6.41 -6.56
CA LEU A 66 -19.20 -5.06 -6.45
C LEU A 66 -17.72 -5.09 -6.04
N LYS A 67 -17.36 -5.99 -5.12
CA LYS A 67 -15.96 -6.21 -4.73
C LYS A 67 -15.11 -6.68 -5.91
N GLU A 68 -15.60 -7.65 -6.69
CA GLU A 68 -14.89 -8.18 -7.86
C GLU A 68 -14.67 -7.09 -8.92
N GLN A 69 -15.71 -6.30 -9.22
CA GLN A 69 -15.59 -5.14 -10.11
C GLN A 69 -14.56 -4.12 -9.58
N GLY A 70 -14.52 -3.89 -8.26
CA GLY A 70 -13.53 -3.03 -7.63
C GLY A 70 -12.10 -3.56 -7.79
N ASN A 71 -11.91 -4.89 -7.66
CA ASN A 71 -10.61 -5.54 -7.82
C ASN A 71 -10.05 -5.36 -9.25
N ASP A 72 -10.91 -5.37 -10.27
CA ASP A 72 -10.51 -5.17 -11.66
C ASP A 72 -10.04 -3.73 -11.94
N LEU A 73 -10.56 -2.77 -11.17
CA LEU A 73 -10.29 -1.34 -11.34
C LEU A 73 -9.20 -0.80 -10.42
N ILE A 74 -8.85 -1.48 -9.33
CA ILE A 74 -7.92 -0.96 -8.30
C ILE A 74 -6.59 -0.44 -8.86
N ASN A 75 -6.08 -1.05 -9.92
CA ASN A 75 -4.82 -0.68 -10.57
C ASN A 75 -4.97 0.32 -11.71
N LYS A 76 -6.18 0.44 -12.27
CA LYS A 76 -6.48 1.31 -13.41
C LYS A 76 -6.98 2.67 -12.93
N ASP A 77 -7.97 2.64 -12.04
CA ASP A 77 -8.64 3.78 -11.47
C ASP A 77 -9.01 3.50 -10.00
N PRO A 78 -8.14 3.89 -9.05
CA PRO A 78 -8.37 3.66 -7.63
C PRO A 78 -9.56 4.47 -7.07
N GLU A 79 -9.97 5.58 -7.70
CA GLU A 79 -11.15 6.35 -7.27
C GLU A 79 -12.45 5.62 -7.63
N ALA A 80 -12.54 5.10 -8.86
CA ALA A 80 -13.68 4.28 -9.27
C ALA A 80 -13.76 2.98 -8.45
N ALA A 81 -12.62 2.33 -8.18
CA ALA A 81 -12.56 1.15 -7.32
C ALA A 81 -13.04 1.45 -5.89
N LEU A 82 -12.64 2.60 -5.32
CA LEU A 82 -13.13 3.05 -4.01
C LEU A 82 -14.65 3.22 -4.01
N GLY A 83 -15.23 3.78 -5.08
CA GLY A 83 -16.68 3.90 -5.24
C GLY A 83 -17.40 2.56 -5.22
N LEU A 84 -16.83 1.51 -5.84
CA LEU A 84 -17.40 0.16 -5.85
C LEU A 84 -17.29 -0.54 -4.50
N TYR A 85 -16.13 -0.47 -3.83
CA TYR A 85 -15.99 -1.02 -2.47
C TYR A 85 -16.92 -0.29 -1.48
N THR A 86 -17.09 1.01 -1.65
CA THR A 86 -18.03 1.81 -0.85
C THR A 86 -19.47 1.34 -1.08
N GLN A 87 -19.86 1.07 -2.33
CA GLN A 87 -21.16 0.50 -2.64
C GLN A 87 -21.34 -0.88 -1.98
N ALA A 88 -20.32 -1.74 -2.03
CA ALA A 88 -20.34 -3.05 -1.37
C ALA A 88 -20.52 -2.93 0.15
N ILE A 89 -19.81 -2.01 0.80
CA ILE A 89 -19.98 -1.69 2.23
C ILE A 89 -21.42 -1.22 2.49
N SER A 90 -21.92 -0.34 1.62
CA SER A 90 -23.23 0.28 1.76
C SER A 90 -24.41 -0.69 1.65
N VAL A 91 -24.19 -1.93 1.19
CA VAL A 91 -25.21 -2.99 1.25
C VAL A 91 -25.55 -3.34 2.71
N PHE A 92 -24.55 -3.38 3.59
CA PHE A 92 -24.73 -3.77 5.00
C PHE A 92 -24.57 -2.62 5.99
N LEU A 93 -23.91 -1.53 5.62
CA LEU A 93 -23.58 -0.42 6.52
C LEU A 93 -23.70 0.93 5.81
N TRP A 94 -24.65 1.77 6.22
CA TRP A 94 -24.88 3.07 5.57
C TRP A 94 -25.41 4.12 6.53
N PHE A 95 -25.24 5.38 6.14
CA PHE A 95 -25.90 6.49 6.82
C PHE A 95 -27.33 6.67 6.32
N ASP A 96 -28.32 6.55 7.21
CA ASP A 96 -29.72 6.70 6.83
C ASP A 96 -30.14 8.17 6.91
N ARG A 97 -30.51 8.76 5.77
CA ARG A 97 -31.05 10.13 5.71
C ARG A 97 -32.55 10.19 5.96
N GLY A 98 -33.23 9.06 6.09
CA GLY A 98 -34.67 8.99 6.18
C GLY A 98 -35.38 9.46 4.89
N PRO A 99 -36.73 9.40 4.89
CA PRO A 99 -37.53 9.81 3.74
C PRO A 99 -37.61 11.33 3.58
N ASP A 100 -37.46 12.08 4.67
CA ASP A 100 -37.48 13.53 4.65
C ASP A 100 -36.06 14.09 4.46
N ARG A 101 -35.82 14.81 3.36
CA ARG A 101 -34.52 15.44 3.09
C ARG A 101 -34.17 16.52 4.12
N ALA A 102 -35.16 17.01 4.87
CA ALA A 102 -34.98 17.94 5.98
C ALA A 102 -34.58 17.24 7.29
N ALA A 103 -34.53 15.90 7.32
CA ALA A 103 -34.14 15.16 8.52
C ALA A 103 -32.76 15.61 9.02
N GLU A 104 -32.77 16.09 10.25
CA GLU A 104 -31.59 16.70 10.85
C GLU A 104 -30.67 15.67 11.52
N ASP A 105 -31.09 14.43 11.72
CA ASP A 105 -30.23 13.35 12.20
C ASP A 105 -30.02 12.31 11.10
N ILE A 106 -28.79 11.81 11.00
CA ILE A 106 -28.37 10.87 9.96
C ILE A 106 -27.63 9.72 10.66
N PRO A 107 -28.35 8.76 11.26
CA PRO A 107 -27.72 7.68 12.00
C PRO A 107 -26.99 6.70 11.07
N LEU A 108 -25.88 6.14 11.55
CA LEU A 108 -25.21 5.01 10.91
C LEU A 108 -26.00 3.72 11.20
N VAL A 109 -26.52 3.10 10.16
CA VAL A 109 -27.26 1.84 10.23
C VAL A 109 -26.37 0.68 9.80
N CYS A 110 -26.16 -0.27 10.71
CA CYS A 110 -25.54 -1.55 10.42
C CYS A 110 -26.62 -2.64 10.33
N ALA A 111 -27.00 -3.03 9.10
CA ALA A 111 -27.94 -4.12 8.88
C ALA A 111 -27.36 -5.49 9.25
N ALA A 112 -26.04 -5.65 9.14
CA ALA A 112 -25.35 -6.89 9.50
C ALA A 112 -25.62 -7.33 10.95
N ASP A 113 -25.73 -6.38 11.88
CA ASP A 113 -25.92 -6.68 13.30
C ASP A 113 -27.31 -7.27 13.61
N LYS A 114 -28.28 -7.08 12.71
CA LYS A 114 -29.66 -7.61 12.84
C LYS A 114 -29.81 -9.02 12.26
N LEU A 115 -28.79 -9.53 11.58
CA LEU A 115 -28.81 -10.86 10.95
C LEU A 115 -28.60 -11.99 11.96
N PRO A 116 -29.06 -13.22 11.66
CA PRO A 116 -28.71 -14.40 12.44
C PRO A 116 -27.20 -14.62 12.45
N GLU A 117 -26.69 -15.27 13.49
CA GLU A 117 -25.25 -15.37 13.79
C GLU A 117 -24.38 -15.82 12.60
N SER A 118 -24.79 -16.90 11.91
CA SER A 118 -24.05 -17.40 10.75
C SER A 118 -23.99 -16.41 9.58
N GLU A 119 -25.05 -15.64 9.34
CA GLU A 119 -25.09 -14.63 8.27
C GLU A 119 -24.37 -13.35 8.68
N ARG A 120 -24.47 -12.99 9.96
CA ARG A 120 -23.77 -11.84 10.56
C ARG A 120 -22.26 -11.98 10.43
N GLU A 121 -21.70 -13.15 10.74
CA GLU A 121 -20.27 -13.41 10.57
C GLU A 121 -19.82 -13.24 9.12
N GLN A 122 -20.61 -13.74 8.17
CA GLN A 122 -20.33 -13.58 6.74
C GLN A 122 -20.42 -12.10 6.31
N ALA A 123 -21.43 -11.37 6.77
CA ALA A 123 -21.58 -9.94 6.50
C ALA A 123 -20.42 -9.12 7.10
N HIS A 124 -20.01 -9.43 8.34
CA HIS A 124 -18.86 -8.80 8.99
C HIS A 124 -17.56 -9.09 8.24
N HIS A 125 -17.35 -10.31 7.77
CA HIS A 125 -16.20 -10.65 6.91
C HIS A 125 -16.22 -9.84 5.60
N VAL A 126 -17.38 -9.73 4.93
CA VAL A 126 -17.54 -8.91 3.73
C VAL A 126 -17.22 -7.44 4.01
N LEU A 127 -17.70 -6.89 5.14
CA LEU A 127 -17.38 -5.53 5.57
C LEU A 127 -15.88 -5.35 5.81
N ALA A 128 -15.25 -6.25 6.56
CA ALA A 128 -13.81 -6.22 6.86
C ALA A 128 -12.97 -6.18 5.59
N VAL A 129 -13.25 -7.08 4.64
CA VAL A 129 -12.54 -7.17 3.35
C VAL A 129 -12.71 -5.90 2.53
N ASN A 130 -13.94 -5.40 2.37
CA ASN A 130 -14.19 -4.20 1.57
C ASN A 130 -13.61 -2.93 2.21
N PHE A 131 -13.67 -2.78 3.53
CA PHE A 131 -13.00 -1.68 4.23
C PHE A 131 -11.48 -1.76 4.06
N CYS A 132 -10.90 -2.95 4.14
CA CYS A 132 -9.48 -3.16 3.92
C CYS A 132 -9.09 -2.78 2.47
N ASN A 133 -9.89 -3.17 1.48
CA ASN A 133 -9.66 -2.83 0.07
C ASN A 133 -9.85 -1.33 -0.21
N ALA A 134 -10.87 -0.70 0.37
CA ALA A 134 -11.05 0.75 0.33
C ALA A 134 -9.83 1.48 0.91
N ALA A 135 -9.26 0.99 2.00
CA ALA A 135 -8.03 1.55 2.56
C ALA A 135 -6.83 1.44 1.59
N ALA A 136 -6.74 0.36 0.80
CA ALA A 136 -5.70 0.24 -0.22
C ALA A 136 -5.85 1.32 -1.31
N CYS A 137 -7.08 1.55 -1.79
CA CYS A 137 -7.37 2.64 -2.73
C CYS A 137 -7.01 4.00 -2.14
N LEU A 138 -7.42 4.27 -0.90
CA LEU A 138 -7.16 5.54 -0.21
C LEU A 138 -5.66 5.79 0.01
N LEU A 139 -4.88 4.74 0.31
CA LEU A 139 -3.41 4.85 0.39
C LEU A 139 -2.80 5.18 -0.97
N SER A 140 -3.26 4.55 -2.06
CA SER A 140 -2.81 4.88 -3.43
C SER A 140 -3.17 6.32 -3.84
N LEU A 141 -4.26 6.87 -3.29
CA LEU A 141 -4.70 8.25 -3.49
C LEU A 141 -4.03 9.26 -2.53
N ASN A 142 -3.07 8.84 -1.70
CA ASN A 142 -2.44 9.65 -0.66
C ASN A 142 -3.43 10.22 0.39
N MET A 143 -4.58 9.60 0.57
CA MET A 143 -5.60 9.98 1.57
C MET A 143 -5.40 9.19 2.87
N ALA A 144 -4.29 9.47 3.56
CA ALA A 144 -3.87 8.67 4.72
C ALA A 144 -4.85 8.69 5.90
N ALA A 145 -5.44 9.84 6.23
CA ALA A 145 -6.39 9.94 7.34
C ALA A 145 -7.63 9.07 7.10
N ASP A 146 -8.17 9.11 5.88
CA ASP A 146 -9.33 8.31 5.48
C ASP A 146 -8.97 6.82 5.41
N ALA A 147 -7.75 6.48 4.97
CA ALA A 147 -7.26 5.11 4.99
C ALA A 147 -7.15 4.55 6.42
N ALA A 148 -6.67 5.35 7.37
CA ALA A 148 -6.61 4.97 8.78
C ALA A 148 -8.01 4.73 9.38
N TYR A 149 -8.99 5.56 9.02
CA TYR A 149 -10.39 5.35 9.36
C TYR A 149 -10.89 4.01 8.79
N ALA A 150 -10.70 3.77 7.49
CA ALA A 150 -11.15 2.55 6.82
C ALA A 150 -10.51 1.29 7.44
N CYS A 151 -9.20 1.32 7.75
CA CYS A 151 -8.55 0.20 8.43
C CYS A 151 -9.06 0.00 9.85
N THR A 152 -9.38 1.08 10.57
CA THR A 152 -9.97 0.98 11.91
C THR A 152 -11.35 0.35 11.85
N GLN A 153 -12.17 0.68 10.84
CA GLN A 153 -13.43 -0.01 10.61
C GLN A 153 -13.23 -1.49 10.23
N ALA A 154 -12.26 -1.80 9.37
CA ALA A 154 -11.95 -3.19 9.03
C ALA A 154 -11.60 -4.02 10.28
N LEU A 155 -10.76 -3.47 11.17
CA LEU A 155 -10.34 -4.13 12.41
C LEU A 155 -11.44 -4.26 13.46
N ARG A 156 -12.53 -3.49 13.37
CA ARG A 156 -13.71 -3.70 14.21
C ARG A 156 -14.43 -5.01 13.87
N TYR A 157 -14.41 -5.41 12.60
CA TYR A 157 -15.06 -6.62 12.11
C TYR A 157 -14.11 -7.82 12.04
N ASP A 158 -12.83 -7.58 11.71
CA ASP A 158 -11.77 -8.59 11.74
C ASP A 158 -10.53 -8.06 12.50
N PRO A 159 -10.46 -8.24 13.82
CA PRO A 159 -9.36 -7.76 14.65
C PRO A 159 -8.00 -8.39 14.34
N TYR A 160 -8.00 -9.55 13.69
CA TYR A 160 -6.79 -10.33 13.40
C TYR A 160 -6.30 -10.11 11.96
N SER A 161 -6.85 -9.12 11.25
CA SER A 161 -6.45 -8.82 9.88
C SER A 161 -5.05 -8.18 9.83
N VAL A 162 -4.04 -8.98 9.49
CA VAL A 162 -2.66 -8.50 9.28
C VAL A 162 -2.60 -7.43 8.20
N LYS A 163 -3.41 -7.56 7.13
CA LYS A 163 -3.48 -6.59 6.03
C LYS A 163 -4.00 -5.23 6.51
N ALA A 164 -5.05 -5.21 7.34
CA ALA A 164 -5.60 -3.96 7.86
C ALA A 164 -4.64 -3.29 8.86
N LEU A 165 -4.00 -4.07 9.75
CA LEU A 165 -2.97 -3.55 10.66
C LEU A 165 -1.79 -2.94 9.87
N TYR A 166 -1.29 -3.64 8.87
CA TYR A 166 -0.19 -3.16 8.05
C TYR A 166 -0.56 -1.88 7.28
N ARG A 167 -1.74 -1.83 6.65
CA ARG A 167 -2.22 -0.64 5.94
C ARG A 167 -2.45 0.55 6.88
N ARG A 168 -2.98 0.32 8.09
CA ARG A 168 -3.15 1.36 9.11
C ARG A 168 -1.81 1.92 9.58
N ALA A 169 -0.81 1.07 9.77
CA ALA A 169 0.54 1.50 10.10
C ALA A 169 1.16 2.38 9.00
N LEU A 170 0.94 2.06 7.72
CA LEU A 170 1.39 2.91 6.62
C LEU A 170 0.70 4.28 6.62
N ALA A 171 -0.60 4.30 6.88
CA ALA A 171 -1.36 5.54 7.02
C ALA A 171 -0.82 6.41 8.17
N HIS A 172 -0.63 5.82 9.36
CA HIS A 172 -0.08 6.52 10.51
C HIS A 172 1.36 7.00 10.31
N ARG A 173 2.19 6.22 9.59
CA ARG A 173 3.56 6.61 9.23
C ARG A 173 3.59 7.86 8.35
N SER A 174 2.64 8.02 7.41
CA SER A 174 2.60 9.20 6.54
C SER A 174 2.28 10.51 7.25
N ALA A 175 1.78 10.46 8.50
CA ALA A 175 1.55 11.66 9.30
C ALA A 175 2.85 12.29 9.85
N ASP A 176 3.99 11.57 9.82
CA ASP A 176 5.32 11.99 10.32
C ASP A 176 5.31 12.68 11.71
N THR A 177 4.38 12.26 12.57
CA THR A 177 4.30 12.71 13.96
C THR A 177 4.78 11.61 14.89
N THR A 178 5.33 11.97 16.05
CA THR A 178 5.79 11.02 17.08
C THR A 178 4.66 10.08 17.50
N ALA A 179 3.46 10.63 17.75
CA ALA A 179 2.28 9.86 18.08
C ALA A 179 1.84 8.93 16.93
N GLY A 180 1.90 9.40 15.68
CA GLY A 180 1.60 8.57 14.50
C GLY A 180 2.58 7.41 14.34
N LEU A 181 3.88 7.65 14.49
CA LEU A 181 4.90 6.60 14.40
C LEU A 181 4.79 5.58 15.54
N GLU A 182 4.43 6.01 16.76
CA GLU A 182 4.16 5.12 17.88
C GLU A 182 2.93 4.23 17.63
N ALA A 183 1.83 4.82 17.13
CA ALA A 183 0.64 4.07 16.74
C ALA A 183 0.95 3.05 15.62
N ALA A 184 1.70 3.47 14.61
CA ALA A 184 2.13 2.59 13.53
C ALA A 184 3.03 1.44 14.02
N LEU A 185 3.89 1.68 15.03
CA LEU A 185 4.70 0.62 15.65
C LEU A 185 3.83 -0.38 16.42
N ALA A 186 2.82 0.08 17.14
CA ALA A 186 1.89 -0.79 17.84
C ALA A 186 1.16 -1.72 16.84
N ASP A 187 0.69 -1.17 15.72
CA ASP A 187 0.02 -1.92 14.66
C ASP A 187 0.95 -2.95 14.01
N LEU A 188 2.19 -2.59 13.66
CA LEU A 188 3.15 -3.52 13.08
C LEU A 188 3.61 -4.58 14.07
N ALA A 189 3.72 -4.24 15.36
CA ALA A 189 4.03 -5.22 16.40
C ALA A 189 2.91 -6.24 16.54
N ALA A 190 1.64 -5.81 16.54
CA ALA A 190 0.49 -6.70 16.54
C ALA A 190 0.47 -7.58 15.27
N ALA A 191 0.69 -7.00 14.10
CA ALA A 191 0.78 -7.74 12.84
C ALA A 191 1.89 -8.81 12.87
N ASN A 192 3.06 -8.49 13.44
CA ASN A 192 4.17 -9.42 13.56
C ASN A 192 3.92 -10.54 14.59
N GLN A 193 3.07 -10.32 15.59
CA GLN A 193 2.64 -11.37 16.52
C GLN A 193 1.72 -12.39 15.83
N LEU A 194 0.86 -11.92 14.93
CA LEU A 194 -0.06 -12.78 14.16
C LEU A 194 0.69 -13.56 13.07
N GLU A 195 1.56 -12.89 12.31
CA GLU A 195 2.34 -13.50 11.23
C GLU A 195 3.86 -13.22 11.38
N PRO A 196 4.57 -13.93 12.27
CA PRO A 196 6.01 -13.71 12.48
C PRO A 196 6.89 -14.11 11.29
N ALA A 197 6.36 -14.94 10.39
CA ALA A 197 7.03 -15.34 9.15
C ALA A 197 6.99 -14.26 8.06
N ASN A 198 6.14 -13.23 8.22
CA ASN A 198 5.98 -12.20 7.21
C ASN A 198 7.17 -11.23 7.20
N ASN A 199 8.05 -11.41 6.21
CA ASN A 199 9.25 -10.59 6.06
C ASN A 199 8.92 -9.11 5.84
N GLN A 200 7.80 -8.78 5.19
CA GLN A 200 7.43 -7.39 4.91
C GLN A 200 7.12 -6.63 6.20
N VAL A 201 6.30 -7.23 7.08
CA VAL A 201 5.94 -6.66 8.39
C VAL A 201 7.18 -6.46 9.24
N ARG A 202 8.07 -7.45 9.31
CA ARG A 202 9.33 -7.36 10.07
C ARG A 202 10.25 -6.24 9.58
N LEU A 203 10.41 -6.11 8.25
CA LEU A 203 11.23 -5.07 7.66
C LEU A 203 10.64 -3.69 7.93
N ALA A 204 9.33 -3.54 7.78
CA ALA A 204 8.61 -2.31 8.09
C ALA A 204 8.76 -1.92 9.57
N LEU A 205 8.62 -2.89 10.48
CA LEU A 205 8.77 -2.69 11.92
C LEU A 205 10.17 -2.16 12.26
N HIS A 206 11.22 -2.81 11.76
CA HIS A 206 12.60 -2.37 12.03
C HIS A 206 12.90 -0.99 11.42
N ALA A 207 12.38 -0.70 10.22
CA ALA A 207 12.50 0.61 9.60
C ALA A 207 11.83 1.70 10.44
N LEU A 208 10.61 1.44 10.90
CA LEU A 208 9.83 2.38 11.70
C LEU A 208 10.45 2.64 13.08
N GLN A 209 11.03 1.62 13.71
CA GLN A 209 11.80 1.77 14.95
C GLN A 209 13.03 2.65 14.76
N HIS A 210 13.67 2.59 13.60
CA HIS A 210 14.79 3.48 13.27
C HIS A 210 14.29 4.92 13.07
N GLU A 211 13.22 5.12 12.30
CA GLU A 211 12.61 6.43 12.07
C GLU A 211 12.20 7.12 13.37
N LEU A 212 11.50 6.41 14.26
CA LEU A 212 11.10 6.97 15.55
C LEU A 212 12.29 7.35 16.43
N ARG A 213 13.38 6.57 16.41
CA ARG A 213 14.61 6.91 17.15
C ARG A 213 15.26 8.18 16.63
N GLU A 214 15.33 8.33 15.31
CA GLU A 214 15.90 9.54 14.70
C GLU A 214 15.01 10.77 14.95
N LEU A 215 13.68 10.62 14.88
CA LEU A 215 12.75 11.70 15.19
C LEU A 215 12.88 12.15 16.65
N ARG A 216 12.84 11.21 17.60
CA ARG A 216 13.05 11.51 19.03
C ARG A 216 14.43 12.10 19.32
N ARG A 217 15.46 11.69 18.58
CA ARG A 217 16.81 12.28 18.67
C ARG A 217 16.81 13.73 18.23
N LYS A 218 16.15 14.04 17.11
CA LYS A 218 15.99 15.42 16.61
C LYS A 218 15.21 16.26 17.61
N GLU A 219 14.06 15.80 18.08
CA GLU A 219 13.25 16.48 19.10
C GLU A 219 14.07 16.76 20.37
N ARG A 220 14.78 15.75 20.90
CA ARG A 220 15.64 15.94 22.08
C ARG A 220 16.73 16.98 21.84
N GLY A 221 17.33 17.01 20.64
CA GLY A 221 18.30 18.04 20.27
C GLY A 221 17.69 19.44 20.20
N LEU A 222 16.50 19.57 19.62
CA LEU A 222 15.78 20.84 19.50
C LEU A 222 15.38 21.38 20.88
N TYR A 223 14.68 20.57 21.69
CA TYR A 223 14.21 20.98 23.01
C TYR A 223 15.34 21.10 24.03
N GLY A 224 16.32 20.19 24.00
CA GLY A 224 17.48 20.26 24.91
C GLY A 224 18.29 21.55 24.75
N ASN A 225 18.46 22.01 23.50
CA ASN A 225 19.12 23.28 23.21
C ASN A 225 18.31 24.52 23.67
N MET A 226 16.97 24.44 23.69
CA MET A 226 16.10 25.51 24.18
C MET A 226 16.16 25.65 25.70
N PHE A 227 16.22 24.54 26.45
CA PHE A 227 16.39 24.57 27.91
C PHE A 227 17.78 25.06 28.35
N GLN A 228 18.82 24.69 27.61
CA GLN A 228 20.19 25.07 27.95
C GLN A 228 20.50 26.55 27.64
N LYS A 229 19.72 27.18 26.75
CA LYS A 229 19.83 28.60 26.37
C LYS A 229 18.93 29.55 27.17
N GLY A 230 18.22 29.07 28.20
CA GLY A 230 17.55 29.93 29.19
C GLY A 230 16.26 30.64 28.75
N GLY A 231 15.63 30.24 27.65
CA GLY A 231 14.45 30.93 27.12
C GLY A 231 13.13 30.26 27.52
N LEU A 232 12.59 30.57 28.70
CA LEU A 232 11.15 30.38 28.95
C LEU A 232 10.55 31.37 29.98
N TYR A 233 11.38 32.06 30.76
CA TYR A 233 10.91 32.93 31.86
C TYR A 233 11.22 34.43 31.70
N ASP A 234 11.82 34.88 30.60
CA ASP A 234 11.99 36.30 30.31
C ASP A 234 10.90 36.78 29.32
N SER A 235 9.86 37.42 29.85
CA SER A 235 8.66 37.83 29.10
C SER A 235 8.92 38.81 27.95
N GLU A 236 10.05 39.52 27.98
CA GLU A 236 10.43 40.50 26.95
C GLU A 236 11.21 39.87 25.79
N THR A 237 12.01 38.83 26.04
CA THR A 237 12.81 38.15 24.99
C THR A 237 12.04 36.99 24.35
N ALA A 238 11.04 36.42 25.03
CA ALA A 238 10.23 35.33 24.52
C ALA A 238 9.40 35.74 23.26
N THR A 239 8.85 36.95 23.24
CA THR A 239 8.08 37.45 22.08
C THR A 239 8.98 37.72 20.88
N GLU A 240 10.17 38.28 21.11
CA GLU A 240 11.18 38.51 20.06
C GLU A 240 11.74 37.20 19.50
N GLN A 241 11.97 36.19 20.36
CA GLN A 241 12.48 34.88 19.95
C GLN A 241 11.41 34.04 19.24
N VAL A 242 10.15 34.10 19.66
CA VAL A 242 9.03 33.47 18.93
C VAL A 242 8.82 34.15 17.58
N ALA A 243 8.92 35.49 17.50
CA ALA A 243 8.87 36.23 16.24
C ALA A 243 10.06 35.89 15.33
N ALA A 244 11.28 35.76 15.88
CA ALA A 244 12.48 35.37 15.13
C ALA A 244 12.41 33.91 14.64
N ALA A 245 11.89 32.99 15.46
CA ALA A 245 11.67 31.60 15.07
C ALA A 245 10.58 31.49 13.98
N ALA A 246 9.48 32.24 14.10
CA ALA A 246 8.46 32.34 13.06
C ALA A 246 8.99 32.95 11.75
N ALA A 247 9.86 33.96 11.84
CA ALA A 247 10.52 34.57 10.69
C ALA A 247 11.53 33.61 10.02
N ALA A 248 12.27 32.81 10.80
CA ALA A 248 13.18 31.80 10.28
C ALA A 248 12.43 30.66 9.56
N VAL A 249 11.27 30.25 10.09
CA VAL A 249 10.38 29.27 9.44
C VAL A 249 9.77 29.85 8.16
N ALA A 250 9.36 31.13 8.17
CA ALA A 250 8.87 31.82 6.97
C ALA A 250 9.97 32.02 5.90
N ALA A 251 11.20 32.30 6.30
CA ALA A 251 12.34 32.41 5.39
C ALA A 251 12.73 31.04 4.79
N ALA A 252 12.65 29.97 5.58
CA ALA A 252 12.84 28.61 5.09
C ALA A 252 11.73 28.19 4.10
N ALA A 253 10.49 28.64 4.32
CA ALA A 253 9.38 28.42 3.38
C ALA A 253 9.54 29.25 2.08
N ALA A 254 10.02 30.49 2.17
CA ALA A 254 10.29 31.34 1.00
C ALA A 254 11.48 30.85 0.15
N ALA A 255 12.49 30.21 0.77
CA ALA A 255 13.61 29.61 0.06
C ALA A 255 13.23 28.36 -0.77
N VAL A 256 12.05 27.78 -0.53
CA VAL A 256 11.50 26.68 -1.33
C VAL A 256 10.78 27.21 -2.59
N ASP A 257 10.36 28.48 -2.60
CA ASP A 257 9.56 29.07 -3.68
C ASP A 257 10.38 29.85 -4.73
N SER A 258 11.67 30.14 -4.46
CA SER A 258 12.57 30.81 -5.42
C SER A 258 13.29 29.84 -6.39
N GLY A 259 12.65 28.72 -6.74
CA GLY A 259 13.05 27.83 -7.82
C GLY A 259 12.62 28.40 -9.17
N THR A 260 13.51 29.18 -9.78
CA THR A 260 13.37 29.94 -11.01
C THR A 260 12.62 29.20 -12.13
N SER A 261 11.55 29.83 -12.62
CA SER A 261 10.89 29.53 -13.88
C SER A 261 11.86 29.67 -15.05
N HIS A 262 12.10 28.59 -15.78
CA HIS A 262 12.48 28.65 -17.19
C HIS A 262 11.42 27.87 -17.97
N GLY A 263 10.62 28.61 -18.73
CA GLY A 263 9.67 28.06 -19.67
C GLY A 263 10.41 27.50 -20.88
N GLU A 264 10.22 26.21 -21.13
CA GLU A 264 10.43 25.63 -22.45
C GLU A 264 9.15 24.89 -22.84
N GLY A 265 8.59 25.30 -23.97
CA GLY A 265 7.30 24.85 -24.47
C GLY A 265 7.30 23.38 -24.87
N TRP A 266 6.28 22.65 -24.41
CA TRP A 266 5.97 21.32 -24.91
C TRP A 266 5.23 21.41 -26.24
N ARG A 267 5.95 21.12 -27.33
CA ARG A 267 5.39 20.73 -28.62
C ARG A 267 5.21 19.20 -28.60
N GLY A 268 4.04 18.73 -29.02
CA GLY A 268 3.65 17.33 -28.95
C GLY A 268 4.57 16.36 -29.69
N GLY A 269 4.63 15.14 -29.17
CA GLY A 269 5.29 13.98 -29.77
C GLY A 269 4.70 12.71 -29.18
N SER A 270 3.75 12.14 -29.91
CA SER A 270 3.24 10.77 -29.74
C SER A 270 4.39 9.75 -29.78
N ASN A 271 4.46 8.88 -28.78
CA ASN A 271 5.09 7.59 -28.96
C ASN A 271 4.39 6.55 -28.10
N GLU A 272 3.64 5.68 -28.79
CA GLU A 272 3.11 4.44 -28.27
C GLU A 272 4.29 3.53 -27.90
N GLY A 273 4.37 3.15 -26.62
CA GLY A 273 5.28 2.13 -26.13
C GLY A 273 4.46 1.11 -25.37
N GLU A 274 4.30 -0.06 -25.98
CA GLU A 274 3.57 -1.22 -25.49
C GLU A 274 3.87 -1.52 -24.01
N ARG A 275 2.83 -1.55 -23.16
CA ARG A 275 2.91 -2.15 -21.83
C ARG A 275 2.55 -3.64 -21.93
N PRO A 276 3.30 -4.55 -21.28
CA PRO A 276 2.97 -5.96 -21.30
C PRO A 276 1.64 -6.20 -20.56
N SER A 277 0.78 -6.98 -21.19
CA SER A 277 -0.45 -7.49 -20.59
C SER A 277 -0.12 -8.30 -19.33
N THR A 278 -0.73 -7.91 -18.21
CA THR A 278 -0.69 -8.66 -16.95
C THR A 278 -2.11 -9.03 -16.54
N SER A 279 -2.77 -9.83 -17.39
CA SER A 279 -3.94 -10.58 -16.96
C SER A 279 -3.47 -11.71 -16.03
N GLY A 280 -3.79 -11.60 -14.73
CA GLY A 280 -3.61 -12.69 -13.77
C GLY A 280 -2.64 -12.45 -12.59
N ARG A 281 -2.38 -11.21 -12.17
CA ARG A 281 -1.71 -10.94 -10.88
C ARG A 281 -2.73 -10.52 -9.83
N ASP A 282 -2.62 -11.10 -8.65
CA ASP A 282 -3.41 -10.72 -7.49
C ASP A 282 -3.19 -9.23 -7.15
N PRO A 283 -4.22 -8.50 -6.71
CA PRO A 283 -4.13 -7.07 -6.36
C PRO A 283 -3.14 -6.76 -5.22
N GLU A 284 -2.56 -7.79 -4.60
CA GLU A 284 -1.57 -7.72 -3.52
C GLU A 284 -0.18 -7.27 -4.02
N ASP A 285 0.21 -7.66 -5.23
CA ASP A 285 1.55 -7.37 -5.77
C ASP A 285 1.69 -5.92 -6.29
N LEU A 286 0.59 -5.30 -6.71
CA LEU A 286 0.62 -3.98 -7.35
C LEU A 286 0.62 -2.83 -6.33
N THR A 287 0.07 -3.07 -5.13
CA THR A 287 0.21 -2.10 -4.01
C THR A 287 1.68 -1.93 -3.60
N PHE A 288 2.52 -2.96 -3.74
CA PHE A 288 3.93 -2.90 -3.38
C PHE A 288 4.76 -2.04 -4.36
N GLU A 289 4.45 -2.10 -5.66
CA GLU A 289 5.18 -1.37 -6.70
C GLU A 289 4.67 0.08 -6.85
N TYR A 290 3.36 0.31 -6.68
CA TYR A 290 2.75 1.64 -6.74
C TYR A 290 3.10 2.51 -5.51
N LEU A 291 3.21 1.93 -4.32
CA LEU A 291 3.62 2.63 -3.08
C LEU A 291 5.13 2.91 -2.99
N GLN A 292 5.93 2.36 -3.91
CA GLN A 292 7.35 2.69 -4.09
C GLN A 292 7.58 3.78 -5.15
N ALA A 293 6.54 4.24 -5.86
CA ALA A 293 6.67 5.24 -6.91
C ALA A 293 7.07 6.62 -6.33
N PRO A 294 8.20 7.22 -6.75
CA PRO A 294 8.73 8.42 -6.11
C PRO A 294 8.03 9.70 -6.62
N GLY A 295 6.98 10.12 -5.91
CA GLY A 295 6.47 11.49 -5.95
C GLY A 295 7.35 12.43 -5.12
N ASN A 296 8.02 13.36 -5.80
CA ASN A 296 8.72 14.56 -5.30
C ASN A 296 9.73 14.40 -4.14
N ARG A 297 10.75 13.55 -4.35
CA ARG A 297 11.75 13.21 -3.33
C ARG A 297 13.20 13.56 -3.72
N LYS A 298 13.43 14.42 -4.72
CA LYS A 298 14.79 14.63 -5.31
C LYS A 298 15.85 15.20 -4.35
N ALA A 299 15.45 15.88 -3.27
CA ALA A 299 16.36 16.43 -2.26
C ALA A 299 16.65 15.43 -1.12
N GLN A 300 15.64 14.70 -0.64
CA GLN A 300 15.80 13.69 0.43
C GLN A 300 16.35 12.35 -0.07
N THR A 301 16.19 12.01 -1.36
CA THR A 301 16.73 10.76 -1.92
C THR A 301 18.23 10.75 -2.04
N LYS A 302 18.93 11.87 -2.17
CA LYS A 302 20.40 11.86 -2.22
C LYS A 302 20.99 11.44 -0.88
N GLU A 303 20.47 11.96 0.22
CA GLU A 303 20.91 11.55 1.56
C GLU A 303 20.45 10.13 1.90
N ALA A 304 19.20 9.79 1.60
CA ALA A 304 18.67 8.44 1.80
C ALA A 304 19.40 7.39 0.94
N ASP A 305 19.76 7.71 -0.32
CA ASP A 305 20.58 6.84 -1.19
C ASP A 305 22.00 6.71 -0.66
N VAL A 306 22.59 7.79 -0.13
CA VAL A 306 23.93 7.72 0.46
C VAL A 306 23.92 6.84 1.71
N VAL A 307 22.89 6.95 2.55
CA VAL A 307 22.69 6.10 3.73
C VAL A 307 22.41 4.64 3.33
N LEU A 308 21.56 4.41 2.32
CA LEU A 308 21.23 3.08 1.81
C LEU A 308 22.46 2.42 1.17
N ARG A 309 23.24 3.15 0.36
CA ARG A 309 24.51 2.67 -0.20
C ARG A 309 25.53 2.41 0.90
N ARG A 310 25.57 3.20 1.96
CA ARG A 310 26.44 2.97 3.13
C ARG A 310 26.03 1.71 3.89
N MET A 311 24.73 1.46 4.04
CA MET A 311 24.17 0.28 4.68
C MET A 311 24.32 -0.98 3.82
N GLN A 312 24.17 -0.88 2.50
CA GLN A 312 24.47 -1.96 1.56
C GLN A 312 25.96 -2.30 1.55
N ARG A 313 26.85 -1.30 1.61
CA ARG A 313 28.30 -1.51 1.77
C ARG A 313 28.66 -2.15 3.10
N SER A 314 27.99 -1.77 4.20
CA SER A 314 28.24 -2.38 5.51
C SER A 314 27.74 -3.83 5.58
N LEU A 315 26.59 -4.13 4.97
CA LEU A 315 26.08 -5.50 4.82
C LEU A 315 26.96 -6.34 3.89
N ALA A 316 27.44 -5.77 2.78
CA ALA A 316 28.40 -6.43 1.90
C ALA A 316 29.74 -6.69 2.61
N ALA A 317 30.23 -5.73 3.42
CA ALA A 317 31.42 -5.91 4.24
C ALA A 317 31.21 -7.00 5.32
N ALA A 318 30.04 -7.06 5.95
CA ALA A 318 29.70 -8.12 6.91
C ALA A 318 29.58 -9.50 6.24
N ARG A 319 29.00 -9.56 5.03
CA ARG A 319 28.96 -10.78 4.22
C ARG A 319 30.36 -11.22 3.80
N ASN A 320 31.20 -10.27 3.39
CA ASN A 320 32.59 -10.54 3.00
C ASN A 320 33.44 -10.96 4.20
N ARG A 321 33.19 -10.43 5.42
CA ARG A 321 33.82 -10.91 6.65
C ARG A 321 33.42 -12.34 6.98
N LYS A 322 32.14 -12.67 6.94
CA LYS A 322 31.68 -14.07 7.10
C LYS A 322 32.22 -15.00 6.02
N MET A 323 32.36 -14.52 4.78
CA MET A 323 32.97 -15.28 3.69
C MET A 323 34.47 -15.48 3.94
N ALA A 324 35.18 -14.46 4.43
CA ALA A 324 36.59 -14.54 4.81
C ALA A 324 36.80 -15.49 5.98
N GLU A 325 35.96 -15.44 7.01
CA GLU A 325 35.95 -16.40 8.13
C GLU A 325 35.70 -17.83 7.65
N ARG A 326 34.82 -18.03 6.66
CA ARG A 326 34.59 -19.35 6.03
C ARG A 326 35.78 -19.81 5.19
N LEU A 327 36.46 -18.89 4.51
CA LEU A 327 37.66 -19.18 3.72
C LEU A 327 38.87 -19.46 4.61
N ASP A 328 39.02 -18.75 5.73
CA ASP A 328 40.06 -18.97 6.74
C ASP A 328 39.78 -20.26 7.54
N ALA A 329 38.51 -20.57 7.83
CA ALA A 329 38.10 -21.87 8.36
C ALA A 329 38.36 -23.03 7.37
N ALA A 330 38.22 -22.77 6.07
CA ALA A 330 38.61 -23.72 5.02
C ALA A 330 40.15 -23.80 4.82
N ARG A 331 40.90 -22.84 5.37
CA ARG A 331 42.37 -22.77 5.36
C ARG A 331 43.03 -23.49 6.55
N ALA A 332 42.22 -24.09 7.44
CA ALA A 332 42.73 -24.99 8.47
C ALA A 332 43.57 -26.11 7.83
N PRO A 333 44.71 -26.50 8.43
CA PRO A 333 45.82 -27.16 7.72
C PRO A 333 45.57 -28.58 7.19
N ASN A 334 44.35 -29.12 7.24
CA ASN A 334 44.05 -30.53 6.93
C ASN A 334 42.85 -30.77 5.97
N ALA A 335 42.50 -29.82 5.10
CA ALA A 335 41.56 -30.09 4.00
C ALA A 335 42.32 -30.52 2.72
N GLY A 336 42.10 -31.77 2.30
CA GLY A 336 42.92 -32.51 1.35
C GLY A 336 43.23 -31.80 0.02
N ARG A 337 44.52 -31.77 -0.31
CA ARG A 337 45.03 -31.60 -1.68
C ARG A 337 44.40 -32.66 -2.58
N PHE A 338 43.40 -32.28 -3.37
CA PHE A 338 42.92 -33.13 -4.46
C PHE A 338 43.98 -33.09 -5.57
N PRO A 339 44.55 -34.23 -5.97
CA PRO A 339 45.58 -34.25 -6.99
C PRO A 339 44.99 -33.98 -8.37
N TRP A 340 45.64 -33.11 -9.14
CA TRP A 340 45.20 -32.67 -10.47
C TRP A 340 45.28 -33.78 -11.52
N TRP A 341 45.92 -34.91 -11.18
CA TRP A 341 45.94 -36.13 -11.99
C TRP A 341 44.72 -37.04 -11.79
N ALA A 342 43.84 -36.74 -10.82
CA ALA A 342 42.63 -37.52 -10.55
C ALA A 342 41.40 -37.03 -11.34
N VAL A 343 41.53 -35.97 -12.15
CA VAL A 343 40.45 -35.52 -13.04
C VAL A 343 40.57 -36.29 -14.36
N PRO A 344 39.61 -37.16 -14.72
CA PRO A 344 39.67 -37.92 -15.95
C PRO A 344 39.68 -37.00 -17.18
N TRP A 345 40.43 -37.37 -18.21
CA TRP A 345 40.56 -36.57 -19.44
C TRP A 345 39.21 -36.27 -20.11
N TRP A 346 38.20 -37.13 -19.95
CA TRP A 346 36.84 -36.91 -20.46
C TRP A 346 36.12 -35.72 -19.82
N ALA A 347 36.47 -35.32 -18.59
CA ALA A 347 35.89 -34.14 -17.95
C ALA A 347 36.34 -32.84 -18.63
N TYR A 348 37.60 -32.79 -19.08
CA TYR A 348 38.10 -31.68 -19.91
C TYR A 348 37.43 -31.64 -21.28
N ALA A 349 37.13 -32.80 -21.86
CA ALA A 349 36.40 -32.89 -23.13
C ALA A 349 34.96 -32.36 -23.00
N LEU A 350 34.26 -32.63 -21.89
CA LEU A 350 32.91 -32.10 -21.64
C LEU A 350 32.91 -30.58 -21.45
N ILE A 351 33.91 -30.03 -20.76
CA ILE A 351 34.07 -28.58 -20.60
C ILE A 351 34.35 -27.91 -21.96
N ALA A 352 35.21 -28.52 -22.79
CA ALA A 352 35.47 -28.04 -24.14
C ALA A 352 34.22 -28.09 -25.03
N LEU A 353 33.44 -29.19 -24.98
CA LEU A 353 32.18 -29.32 -25.72
C LEU A 353 31.16 -28.26 -25.30
N HIS A 354 31.08 -27.98 -23.99
CA HIS A 354 30.18 -26.95 -23.46
C HIS A 354 30.59 -25.54 -23.89
N LEU A 355 31.89 -25.26 -23.95
CA LEU A 355 32.41 -23.99 -24.47
C LEU A 355 32.15 -23.84 -25.97
N ILE A 356 32.36 -24.90 -26.76
CA ILE A 356 32.05 -24.91 -28.20
C ILE A 356 30.55 -24.70 -28.43
N TYR A 357 29.69 -25.39 -27.68
CA TYR A 357 28.24 -25.21 -27.73
C TYR A 357 27.83 -23.77 -27.39
N ARG A 358 28.44 -23.16 -26.37
CA ARG A 358 28.19 -21.74 -26.03
C ARG A 358 28.64 -20.80 -27.14
N VAL A 359 29.79 -21.05 -27.76
CA VAL A 359 30.27 -20.22 -28.89
C VAL A 359 29.33 -20.33 -30.08
N ILE A 360 28.87 -21.53 -30.45
CA ILE A 360 27.89 -21.76 -31.53
C ILE A 360 26.56 -21.06 -31.21
N LYS A 361 26.09 -21.14 -29.96
CA LYS A 361 24.85 -20.50 -29.51
C LYS A 361 24.94 -18.96 -29.49
N ILE A 362 26.09 -18.40 -29.13
CA ILE A 362 26.32 -16.96 -29.09
C ILE A 362 26.48 -16.37 -30.50
N TRP A 363 27.11 -17.10 -31.42
CA TRP A 363 27.35 -16.64 -32.80
C TRP A 363 26.24 -16.98 -33.80
N ARG A 364 25.20 -17.71 -33.37
CA ARG A 364 23.99 -18.02 -34.15
C ARG A 364 24.30 -18.48 -35.59
N ILE A 365 25.34 -19.31 -35.73
CA ILE A 365 25.81 -19.84 -37.02
C ILE A 365 24.73 -20.81 -37.56
N PRO A 366 24.19 -20.60 -38.77
CA PRO A 366 23.21 -21.51 -39.34
C PRO A 366 23.88 -22.84 -39.68
N VAL A 367 23.42 -23.92 -39.05
CA VAL A 367 23.84 -25.29 -39.39
C VAL A 367 23.18 -25.64 -40.74
N PRO A 368 23.95 -25.99 -41.80
CA PRO A 368 23.37 -26.35 -43.08
C PRO A 368 22.61 -27.68 -42.97
N ALA A 369 21.39 -27.71 -43.51
CA ALA A 369 20.61 -28.93 -43.65
C ALA A 369 21.32 -29.92 -44.60
N PRO A 370 21.27 -31.25 -44.33
CA PRO A 370 21.89 -32.23 -45.21
C PRO A 370 21.21 -32.25 -46.58
N THR A 371 21.92 -31.80 -47.60
CA THR A 371 21.59 -31.99 -49.02
C THR A 371 21.80 -33.45 -49.41
N GLY A 372 20.82 -34.02 -50.09
CA GLY A 372 20.67 -35.46 -50.31
C GLY A 372 21.84 -36.17 -51.02
N GLY A 373 22.12 -37.38 -50.53
CA GLY A 373 22.75 -38.45 -51.30
C GLY A 373 21.68 -39.31 -51.96
N ALA A 374 21.84 -39.54 -53.25
CA ALA A 374 20.97 -40.34 -54.09
C ALA A 374 20.91 -41.82 -53.70
N GLY A 375 19.72 -42.42 -53.85
CA GLY A 375 19.54 -43.77 -54.41
C GLY A 375 19.76 -44.99 -53.52
N ALA A 376 18.75 -45.39 -52.74
CA ALA A 376 18.42 -46.80 -52.54
C ALA A 376 16.93 -46.93 -52.16
N ALA A 377 16.16 -47.58 -53.02
CA ALA A 377 14.72 -47.76 -52.90
C ALA A 377 14.36 -48.73 -51.76
N LEU A 378 13.34 -48.39 -50.97
CA LEU A 378 12.57 -49.32 -50.14
C LEU A 378 11.06 -48.99 -50.26
N PRO A 379 10.19 -49.99 -50.15
CA PRO A 379 8.87 -50.00 -50.79
C PRO A 379 7.78 -49.28 -50.00
N LYS A 380 6.77 -48.80 -50.73
CA LYS A 380 5.54 -48.19 -50.21
C LYS A 380 4.68 -49.20 -49.44
N LEU A 381 4.10 -48.76 -48.31
CA LEU A 381 2.93 -49.35 -47.66
C LEU A 381 1.89 -48.24 -47.36
N PRO A 382 0.59 -48.58 -47.30
CA PRO A 382 -0.49 -47.75 -47.83
C PRO A 382 -1.08 -46.74 -46.83
N GLN A 383 -1.72 -45.70 -47.37
CA GLN A 383 -2.60 -44.79 -46.66
C GLN A 383 -3.96 -45.44 -46.39
N GLN A 384 -4.46 -45.30 -45.16
CA GLN A 384 -5.88 -45.30 -44.76
C GLN A 384 -5.91 -45.08 -43.23
N GLU A 385 -6.84 -44.41 -42.56
CA GLU A 385 -8.06 -43.69 -42.92
C GLU A 385 -8.45 -42.89 -41.66
N VAL A 386 -9.18 -41.78 -41.83
CA VAL A 386 -9.76 -40.99 -40.75
C VAL A 386 -11.00 -41.70 -40.22
N LEU A 387 -11.20 -41.83 -38.90
CA LEU A 387 -12.55 -41.94 -38.29
C LEU A 387 -12.55 -41.69 -36.77
N ALA A 388 -13.71 -41.24 -36.30
CA ALA A 388 -13.95 -40.45 -35.11
C ALA A 388 -14.43 -41.26 -33.87
N THR A 389 -14.24 -40.63 -32.68
CA THR A 389 -15.04 -40.69 -31.41
C THR A 389 -15.25 -42.08 -30.73
N PRO A 390 -15.78 -42.23 -29.49
CA PRO A 390 -16.48 -41.30 -28.58
C PRO A 390 -16.15 -41.40 -27.06
N ALA A 391 -17.00 -40.73 -26.27
CA ALA A 391 -17.08 -40.52 -24.82
C ALA A 391 -17.09 -41.76 -23.91
N HIS A 392 -16.80 -41.55 -22.62
CA HIS A 392 -17.43 -42.11 -21.38
C HIS A 392 -16.71 -41.44 -20.18
N GLY A 393 -17.32 -40.96 -19.09
CA GLY A 393 -18.60 -41.30 -18.49
C GLY A 393 -18.42 -42.36 -17.42
N GLU A 394 -18.25 -41.92 -16.16
CA GLU A 394 -18.47 -42.59 -14.87
C GLU A 394 -17.91 -44.00 -14.61
N LEU A 395 -17.13 -44.11 -13.52
CA LEU A 395 -17.32 -45.09 -12.45
C LEU A 395 -16.77 -44.51 -11.14
#